data_AF-A0A963PNG1-F1
#
_entry.id   AF-A0A963PNG1-F1
#
_cell.length_a   1.000
_cell.length_b   1.000
_cell.length_c   1.000
_cell.angle_alpha   90.00
_cell.angle_beta   90.00
_cell.angle_gamma   90.00
#
_symmetry.space_group_name_H-M   'P 1'
#
loop_
_entity.id
_entity.type
_entity.pdbx_description
1 polymer ?
#
loop_
_entity_poly.entity_id
_entity_poly.type
_entity_poly.pdbx_seq_one_letter_code
_entity_poly.pdbx_strand_id
1 'polypeptide(L)'
;MVTQKNSSNVCAICGKPFPLRNLVSGEIIRKELAAEICKVRPEWSSQMFICRPDLTQIRGQYVHDLLESERGELSSLEQEVVRSLQEHEILASNVDEEFEQHWTFGERLADKIAAFGGSWTFLICFAIFLLIWVAMNSLVLLWR
;
A
#
# COMPACT_ATOMS: atom_id res chain seq x y z
N MET A 1 -38.71 1.59 34.18
CA MET A 1 -38.52 0.17 33.88
C MET A 1 -38.75 -0.04 32.39
N VAL A 2 -37.68 -0.23 31.60
CA VAL A 2 -37.78 -0.73 30.21
C VAL A 2 -36.75 -1.84 30.08
N THR A 3 -37.22 -3.08 30.13
CA THR A 3 -36.43 -4.30 29.94
C THR A 3 -35.94 -4.36 28.50
N GLN A 4 -34.68 -4.04 28.24
CA GLN A 4 -34.05 -4.33 26.95
C GLN A 4 -33.87 -5.84 26.82
N LYS A 5 -34.78 -6.47 26.08
CA LYS A 5 -34.70 -7.86 25.64
C LYS A 5 -33.53 -7.94 24.64
N ASN A 6 -32.34 -8.31 25.12
CA ASN A 6 -31.14 -8.39 24.30
C ASN A 6 -31.22 -9.67 23.45
N SER A 7 -32.06 -9.66 22.41
CA SER A 7 -32.18 -10.77 21.46
C SER A 7 -30.86 -10.89 20.70
N SER A 8 -30.13 -11.97 20.97
CA SER A 8 -28.94 -12.37 20.22
C SER A 8 -29.33 -13.39 19.17
N ASN A 9 -28.85 -13.19 17.94
CA ASN A 9 -29.00 -14.16 16.84
C ASN A 9 -27.61 -14.68 16.45
N VAL A 10 -27.58 -15.77 15.69
CA VAL A 10 -26.34 -16.43 15.26
C VAL A 10 -25.99 -15.99 13.85
N CYS A 11 -24.70 -15.75 13.62
CA CYS A 11 -24.19 -15.48 12.28
C CYS A 11 -24.17 -16.76 11.43
N ALA A 12 -24.73 -16.69 10.22
CA ALA A 12 -24.76 -17.76 9.24
C ALA A 12 -23.42 -17.98 8.50
N ILE A 13 -22.30 -17.41 8.95
CA ILE A 13 -20.97 -17.69 8.39
C ILE A 13 -20.12 -18.31 9.52
N CYS A 14 -19.74 -17.53 10.53
CA CYS A 14 -18.94 -18.06 11.65
C CYS A 14 -19.71 -18.88 12.70
N GLY A 15 -21.05 -18.90 12.70
CA GLY A 15 -21.83 -19.66 13.69
C GLY A 15 -21.81 -19.09 15.12
N LYS A 16 -21.23 -17.90 15.33
CA LYS A 16 -21.14 -17.26 16.66
C LYS A 16 -22.38 -16.41 16.97
N PRO A 17 -22.80 -16.30 18.25
CA PRO A 17 -23.90 -15.44 18.65
C PRO A 17 -23.44 -13.97 18.71
N PHE A 18 -24.26 -13.06 18.19
CA PHE A 18 -24.04 -11.62 18.25
C PHE A 18 -25.33 -10.87 18.63
N PRO A 19 -25.23 -9.69 19.26
CA PRO A 19 -26.40 -8.83 19.46
C PRO A 19 -26.91 -8.34 18.09
N LEU A 20 -28.23 -8.17 17.94
CA LEU A 20 -28.86 -7.76 16.67
C LEU A 20 -28.20 -6.53 16.01
N ARG A 21 -27.72 -5.56 16.79
CA ARG A 21 -26.99 -4.37 16.27
C ARG A 21 -25.76 -4.69 15.42
N ASN A 22 -25.15 -5.86 15.66
CA ASN A 22 -23.93 -6.32 15.01
C ASN A 22 -24.18 -7.37 13.93
N LEU A 23 -25.44 -7.67 13.66
CA LEU A 23 -25.89 -8.57 12.62
C LEU A 23 -26.55 -7.77 11.49
N VAL A 24 -26.38 -8.25 10.27
CA VAL A 24 -26.95 -7.68 9.05
C VAL A 24 -27.87 -8.74 8.45
N SER A 25 -29.10 -8.35 8.12
CA SER A 25 -30.06 -9.21 7.42
C SER A 25 -29.62 -9.44 5.97
N GLY A 26 -29.72 -10.68 5.50
CA GLY A 26 -29.43 -11.06 4.12
C GLY A 26 -30.28 -10.34 3.08
N GLU A 27 -31.46 -9.83 3.44
CA GLU A 27 -32.33 -9.04 2.55
C GLU A 27 -31.70 -7.71 2.10
N ILE A 28 -30.80 -7.16 2.91
CA ILE A 28 -30.14 -5.86 2.66
C ILE A 28 -28.85 -6.07 1.85
N ILE A 29 -28.37 -7.31 1.73
CA ILE A 29 -27.13 -7.63 1.03
C ILE A 29 -27.40 -7.61 -0.48
N ARG A 30 -26.55 -6.90 -1.22
CA ARG A 30 -26.63 -6.81 -2.69
C ARG A 30 -26.47 -8.19 -3.33
N LYS A 31 -27.11 -8.39 -4.49
CA LYS A 31 -27.18 -9.70 -5.18
C LYS A 31 -25.81 -10.25 -5.54
N GLU A 32 -24.87 -9.37 -5.89
CA GLU A 32 -23.50 -9.73 -6.26
C GLU A 32 -22.75 -10.32 -5.05
N LEU A 33 -22.85 -9.66 -3.89
CA LEU A 33 -22.29 -10.19 -2.64
C LEU A 33 -23.03 -11.44 -2.16
N ALA A 34 -24.34 -11.54 -2.39
CA ALA A 34 -25.09 -12.76 -2.06
C ALA A 34 -24.59 -13.97 -2.87
N ALA A 35 -24.21 -13.78 -4.14
CA ALA A 35 -23.60 -14.82 -4.95
C ALA A 35 -22.24 -15.27 -4.38
N GLU A 36 -21.41 -14.32 -3.93
CA GLU A 36 -20.14 -14.65 -3.25
C GLU A 36 -20.36 -15.39 -1.94
N ILE A 37 -21.37 -15.01 -1.16
CA ILE A 37 -21.74 -15.72 0.07
C ILE A 37 -22.18 -17.17 -0.24
N CYS A 38 -22.95 -17.38 -1.31
CA CYS A 38 -23.37 -18.72 -1.74
C CYS A 38 -22.18 -19.62 -2.12
N LYS A 39 -21.07 -19.06 -2.64
CA LYS A 39 -19.84 -19.85 -2.89
C LYS A 39 -19.26 -20.42 -1.60
N VAL A 40 -19.30 -19.65 -0.52
CA VAL A 40 -18.75 -20.04 0.80
C VAL A 40 -19.73 -20.93 1.57
N ARG A 41 -21.04 -20.66 1.47
CA ARG A 41 -22.10 -21.47 2.10
C ARG A 41 -23.28 -21.67 1.13
N PRO A 42 -23.42 -22.86 0.51
CA PRO A 42 -24.50 -23.16 -0.41
C PRO A 42 -25.91 -23.08 0.20
N GLU A 43 -26.03 -23.23 1.53
CA GLU A 43 -27.29 -23.13 2.27
C GLU A 43 -27.69 -21.68 2.61
N TRP A 44 -26.97 -20.68 2.08
CA TRP A 44 -27.25 -19.28 2.32
C TRP A 44 -28.64 -18.86 1.79
N SER A 45 -29.38 -18.09 2.60
CA SER A 45 -30.65 -17.48 2.18
C SER A 45 -30.79 -16.05 2.69
N SER A 46 -31.64 -15.25 2.04
CA SER A 46 -31.88 -13.83 2.36
C SER A 46 -32.41 -13.60 3.78
N GLN A 47 -33.02 -14.62 4.40
CA GLN A 47 -33.58 -14.56 5.74
C GLN A 47 -32.54 -14.77 6.85
N MET A 48 -31.30 -15.13 6.48
CA MET A 48 -30.22 -15.37 7.43
C MET A 48 -29.49 -14.09 7.81
N PHE A 49 -28.81 -14.12 8.97
CA PHE A 49 -28.05 -12.99 9.49
C PHE A 49 -26.54 -13.22 9.34
N ILE A 50 -25.79 -12.19 8.95
CA ILE A 50 -24.32 -12.21 8.92
C ILE A 50 -23.77 -11.15 9.89
N CYS A 51 -22.72 -11.48 10.64
CA CYS A 51 -22.06 -10.51 11.49
C CYS A 51 -21.24 -9.52 10.65
N ARG A 52 -21.07 -8.29 11.17
CA ARG A 52 -20.28 -7.28 10.46
C ARG A 52 -18.85 -7.72 10.09
N PRO A 53 -18.09 -8.41 10.97
CA PRO A 53 -16.74 -8.87 10.62
C PRO A 53 -16.70 -9.78 9.40
N ASP A 54 -17.52 -10.84 9.38
CA ASP A 54 -17.55 -11.81 8.27
C ASP A 54 -18.02 -11.12 6.98
N LEU A 55 -19.02 -10.23 7.07
CA LEU A 55 -19.50 -9.46 5.93
C LEU A 55 -18.41 -8.55 5.35
N THR A 56 -17.61 -7.90 6.21
CA THR A 56 -16.48 -7.06 5.77
C THR A 56 -15.41 -7.89 5.08
N GLN A 57 -15.09 -9.08 5.60
CA GLN A 57 -14.13 -9.98 4.99
C GLN A 57 -14.58 -10.42 3.59
N ILE A 58 -15.83 -10.87 3.44
CA ILE A 58 -16.39 -11.29 2.16
C ILE A 58 -16.42 -10.14 1.16
N ARG A 59 -16.73 -8.91 1.60
CA ARG A 59 -16.66 -7.71 0.75
C ARG A 59 -15.25 -7.44 0.24
N GLY A 60 -14.24 -7.63 1.10
CA GLY A 60 -12.84 -7.47 0.71
C GLY A 60 -12.44 -8.49 -0.37
N GLN A 61 -12.83 -9.75 -0.19
CA GLN A 61 -12.59 -10.81 -1.17
C GLN A 61 -13.29 -10.51 -2.51
N TYR A 62 -14.57 -10.13 -2.49
CA TYR A 62 -15.29 -9.75 -3.71
C TYR A 62 -14.61 -8.62 -4.50
N VAL A 63 -14.13 -7.58 -3.80
CA VAL A 63 -13.40 -6.48 -4.44
C VAL A 63 -12.08 -6.96 -5.04
N HIS A 64 -11.35 -7.82 -4.33
CA HIS A 64 -10.11 -8.40 -4.83
C HIS A 64 -10.33 -9.23 -6.10
N ASP A 65 -11.31 -10.13 -6.09
CA ASP A 65 -11.65 -10.99 -7.22
C ASP A 65 -12.10 -10.15 -8.43
N LEU A 66 -12.86 -9.06 -8.20
CA LEU A 66 -13.26 -8.14 -9.26
C LEU A 66 -12.03 -7.47 -9.90
N LEU A 67 -11.10 -6.95 -9.08
CA LEU A 67 -9.87 -6.33 -9.57
C LEU A 67 -8.97 -7.32 -10.33
N GLU A 68 -8.89 -8.58 -9.91
CA GLU A 68 -8.15 -9.61 -10.65
C GLU A 68 -8.81 -9.94 -11.99
N SER A 69 -10.14 -10.02 -12.03
CA SER A 69 -10.86 -10.27 -13.29
C SER A 69 -10.71 -9.15 -14.32
N GLU A 70 -10.62 -7.89 -13.89
CA GLU A 70 -10.33 -6.75 -14.77
C GLU A 70 -8.84 -6.69 -15.20
N ARG A 71 -7.92 -7.14 -14.34
CA ARG A 71 -6.48 -7.24 -14.69
C ARG A 71 -6.17 -8.38 -15.65
N GLY A 72 -7.02 -9.41 -15.70
CA GLY A 72 -6.90 -10.51 -16.65
C GLY A 72 -6.94 -10.09 -18.13
N GLU A 73 -7.57 -8.96 -18.45
CA GLU A 73 -7.59 -8.38 -19.80
C GLU A 73 -6.32 -7.55 -20.15
N LEU A 74 -5.53 -7.12 -19.16
CA LEU A 74 -4.32 -6.32 -19.36
C LEU A 74 -3.02 -7.17 -19.43
N SER A 75 -3.09 -8.45 -19.09
CA SER A 75 -1.91 -9.33 -19.01
C SER A 75 -1.22 -9.58 -20.35
N SER A 76 -1.93 -9.68 -21.48
CA SER A 76 -1.30 -10.09 -22.75
C SER A 76 -0.41 -9.01 -23.37
N LEU A 77 -0.74 -7.73 -23.16
CA LEU A 77 0.05 -6.59 -23.65
C LEU A 77 1.24 -6.33 -22.73
N GLU A 78 1.05 -6.46 -21.41
CA GLU A 78 2.13 -6.30 -20.42
C GLU A 78 3.17 -7.42 -20.54
N GLN A 79 2.75 -8.66 -20.82
CA GLN A 79 3.65 -9.81 -20.90
C GLN A 79 4.56 -9.77 -22.15
N GLU A 80 4.11 -9.17 -23.24
CA GLU A 80 4.96 -8.88 -24.41
C GLU A 80 6.01 -7.81 -24.08
N VAL A 81 5.61 -6.75 -23.39
CA VAL A 81 6.51 -5.67 -22.96
C VAL A 81 7.54 -6.18 -21.95
N VAL A 82 7.15 -7.01 -20.98
CA VAL A 82 8.06 -7.63 -20.01
C VAL A 82 9.07 -8.54 -20.71
N ARG A 83 8.64 -9.29 -21.74
CA ARG A 83 9.53 -10.15 -22.53
C ARG A 83 10.56 -9.33 -23.32
N SER A 84 10.15 -8.24 -23.97
CA SER A 84 11.06 -7.32 -24.68
C SER A 84 12.00 -6.57 -23.74
N LEU A 85 11.58 -6.27 -22.51
CA LEU A 85 12.43 -5.65 -21.49
C LEU A 85 13.49 -6.63 -20.97
N GLN A 86 13.13 -7.91 -20.73
CA GLN A 86 14.10 -8.94 -20.32
C GLN A 86 15.19 -9.17 -21.37
N GLU A 87 14.83 -9.24 -22.67
CA GLU A 87 15.83 -9.37 -23.73
C GLU A 87 16.80 -8.18 -23.78
N HIS A 88 16.33 -6.97 -23.47
CA HIS A 88 17.18 -5.77 -23.40
C HIS A 88 18.02 -5.69 -22.11
N GLU A 89 17.52 -6.20 -20.99
CA GLU A 89 18.23 -6.20 -19.69
C GLU A 89 19.42 -7.16 -19.69
N ILE A 90 19.33 -8.30 -20.38
CA ILE A 90 20.44 -9.28 -20.47
C ILE A 90 21.62 -8.72 -21.29
N LEU A 91 21.35 -7.86 -22.27
CA LEU A 91 22.38 -7.15 -23.05
C LEU A 91 23.06 -6.01 -22.27
N ALA A 92 22.34 -5.37 -21.35
CA ALA A 92 22.89 -4.32 -20.48
C ALA A 92 23.65 -4.89 -19.27
N SER A 93 23.14 -5.96 -18.66
CA SER A 93 23.72 -6.63 -17.49
C SER A 93 25.14 -7.15 -17.74
N ASN A 94 25.46 -7.56 -18.96
CA ASN A 94 26.79 -8.10 -19.29
C ASN A 94 27.85 -7.01 -19.50
N VAL A 95 27.45 -5.72 -19.51
CA VAL A 95 28.38 -4.58 -19.48
C VAL A 95 28.53 -4.05 -18.04
N ASP A 96 27.50 -4.19 -17.20
CA ASP A 96 27.53 -3.82 -15.77
C ASP A 96 28.27 -4.84 -14.88
N GLU A 97 28.32 -6.13 -15.26
CA GLU A 97 29.04 -7.15 -14.47
C GLU A 97 30.58 -6.96 -14.46
N GLU A 98 31.17 -6.13 -15.34
CA GLU A 98 32.57 -5.70 -15.20
C GLU A 98 32.76 -4.51 -14.23
N PHE A 99 31.68 -3.86 -13.77
CA PHE A 99 31.71 -2.74 -12.83
C PHE A 99 31.30 -3.11 -11.38
N GLU A 100 30.59 -4.23 -11.19
CA GLU A 100 29.99 -4.67 -9.91
C GLU A 100 30.96 -5.34 -8.90
N GLN A 101 32.29 -5.18 -9.05
CA GLN A 101 33.23 -5.79 -8.10
C GLN A 101 34.10 -4.85 -7.27
N HIS A 102 33.91 -3.52 -7.37
CA HIS A 102 34.56 -2.58 -6.46
C HIS A 102 33.57 -1.48 -6.06
N TRP A 103 32.98 -1.61 -4.86
CA TRP A 103 32.33 -0.48 -4.18
C TRP A 103 33.29 0.70 -4.22
N THR A 104 32.98 1.70 -5.03
CA THR A 104 33.92 2.79 -5.22
C THR A 104 33.92 3.64 -3.95
N PHE A 105 35.10 4.11 -3.53
CA PHE A 105 35.24 4.99 -2.36
C PHE A 105 34.29 6.21 -2.41
N GLY A 106 33.88 6.59 -3.62
CA GLY A 106 32.92 7.68 -3.88
C GLY A 106 31.50 7.38 -3.38
N GLU A 107 30.95 6.18 -3.63
CA GLU A 107 29.59 5.83 -3.20
C GLU A 107 29.47 5.83 -1.67
N ARG A 108 30.47 5.28 -0.98
CA ARG A 108 30.49 5.28 0.48
C ARG A 108 30.68 6.67 1.09
N LEU A 109 31.30 7.59 0.36
CA LEU A 109 31.42 9.00 0.77
C LEU A 109 30.10 9.74 0.53
N ALA A 110 29.44 9.49 -0.60
CA ALA A 110 28.15 10.10 -0.94
C ALA A 110 27.06 9.72 0.07
N ASP A 111 26.96 8.45 0.45
CA ASP A 111 25.99 7.98 1.45
C ASP A 111 26.22 8.62 2.82
N LYS A 112 27.48 8.81 3.21
CA LYS A 112 27.80 9.52 4.44
C LYS A 112 27.39 10.98 4.36
N ILE A 113 27.69 11.67 3.26
CA ILE A 113 27.30 13.07 3.07
C ILE A 113 25.77 13.21 3.08
N ALA A 114 25.04 12.28 2.47
CA ALA A 114 23.58 12.24 2.49
C ALA A 114 23.03 12.04 3.92
N ALA A 115 23.64 11.14 4.70
CA ALA A 115 23.27 10.90 6.09
C ALA A 115 23.57 12.11 7.00
N PHE A 116 24.69 12.82 6.79
CA PHE A 116 25.02 14.05 7.51
C PHE A 116 24.16 15.25 7.08
N GLY A 117 23.78 15.31 5.80
CA GLY A 117 22.94 16.36 5.21
C GLY A 117 21.45 16.28 5.57
N GLY A 118 21.00 15.17 6.16
CA GLY A 118 19.60 14.98 6.58
C GLY A 118 19.20 15.71 7.87
N SER A 119 20.15 16.27 8.62
CA SER A 119 19.88 17.03 9.85
C SER A 119 19.61 18.51 9.56
N TRP A 120 18.45 18.99 10.00
CA TRP A 120 18.06 20.41 9.89
C TRP A 120 19.06 21.36 10.54
N THR A 121 19.71 20.95 11.63
CA THR A 121 20.70 21.77 12.33
C THR A 121 21.95 22.00 11.49
N PHE A 122 22.38 21.02 10.68
CA PHE A 122 23.54 21.15 9.81
C PHE A 122 23.30 22.18 8.70
N LEU A 123 22.15 22.12 8.04
CA LEU A 123 21.76 23.08 6.99
C LEU A 123 21.71 24.52 7.52
N ILE A 124 21.15 24.72 8.73
CA ILE A 124 21.07 26.05 9.34
C ILE A 124 22.46 26.59 9.67
N CYS A 125 23.33 25.78 10.29
CA CYS A 125 24.71 26.19 10.58
C CYS A 125 25.49 26.53 9.31
N PHE A 126 25.35 25.72 8.26
CA PHE A 126 26.02 25.95 6.98
C PHE A 126 25.52 27.21 6.27
N ALA A 127 24.20 27.46 6.30
CA ALA A 127 23.61 28.67 5.75
C ALA A 127 24.12 29.94 6.47
N ILE A 128 24.23 29.92 7.80
CA ILE A 128 24.80 31.02 8.58
C ILE A 128 26.25 31.26 8.21
N PHE A 129 27.06 30.20 8.09
CA PHE A 129 28.45 30.29 7.67
C PHE A 129 28.57 30.96 6.29
N LEU A 130 27.77 30.53 5.31
CA LEU A 130 27.75 31.14 3.98
C LEU A 130 27.33 32.61 4.02
N LEU A 131 26.33 32.98 4.84
CA LEU A 131 25.94 34.38 4.99
C LEU A 131 27.08 35.25 5.56
N ILE A 132 27.79 34.76 6.57
CA ILE A 132 28.96 35.45 7.13
C ILE A 132 30.05 35.61 6.06
N TRP A 133 30.31 34.54 5.29
CA TRP A 133 31.28 34.57 4.22
C TRP A 133 30.94 35.58 3.13
N VAL A 134 29.68 35.59 2.68
CA VAL A 134 29.18 36.56 1.70
C VAL A 134 29.29 37.96 2.26
N ALA A 135 28.87 38.20 3.51
CA ALA A 135 28.96 39.51 4.15
C ALA A 135 30.42 39.99 4.25
N MET A 136 31.36 39.12 4.62
CA MET A 136 32.79 39.45 4.66
C MET A 136 33.30 39.85 3.27
N ASN A 137 32.97 39.08 2.24
CA ASN A 137 33.37 39.39 0.86
C ASN A 137 32.70 40.66 0.34
N SER A 138 31.42 40.89 0.62
CA SER A 138 30.69 42.10 0.25
C SER A 138 31.24 43.33 0.97
N LEU A 139 31.59 43.23 2.25
CA LEU A 139 32.23 44.32 2.99
C LEU A 139 33.61 44.64 2.42
N VAL A 140 34.43 43.63 2.11
CA VAL A 140 35.73 43.82 1.44
C VAL A 140 35.57 44.45 0.06
N LEU A 141 34.53 44.07 -0.69
CA LEU A 141 34.24 44.62 -2.01
C LEU A 141 33.70 46.06 -1.93
N LEU A 142 32.91 46.39 -0.91
CA LEU A 142 32.35 47.74 -0.69
C LEU A 142 33.35 48.70 -0.06
N TRP A 143 34.32 48.19 0.71
CA TRP A 143 35.40 48.99 1.31
C TRP A 143 36.61 49.13 0.37
N ARG A 144 36.58 48.49 -0.79
CA ARG A 144 37.58 48.64 -1.86
C ARG A 144 37.06 49.55 -2.96
#